data_AF-A0A7X9XA70-F1
#
_entry.id   AF-A0A7X9XA70-F1
#
_cell.length_a   1.000
_cell.length_b   1.000
_cell.length_c   1.000
_cell.angle_alpha   90.00
_cell.angle_beta   90.00
_cell.angle_gamma   90.00
#
_symmetry.space_group_name_H-M   'P 1'
#
loop_
_entity.id
_entity.type
_entity.pdbx_description
1 polymer ?
#
loop_
_entity_poly.entity_id
_entity_poly.type
_entity_poly.pdbx_seq_one_letter_code
_entity_poly.pdbx_strand_id
1 'polypeptide(L)' 'MSKGFGNIVNIIFAITSVSLFILAYYAYDRGEEYMENLQLAGLTTLLLVLRVFMSKQAAKRDRNRKNGKFGK' A
#
# COMPACT_ATOMS: atom_id res chain seq x y z
N MET A 1 -8.28 -14.38 -6.58
CA MET A 1 -7.85 -13.14 -7.26
C MET A 1 -6.55 -13.41 -8.01
N SER A 2 -6.48 -13.07 -9.30
CA SER A 2 -5.23 -13.15 -10.06
C SER A 2 -4.12 -12.35 -9.35
N LYS A 3 -2.89 -12.89 -9.29
CA LYS A 3 -1.71 -12.19 -8.75
C LYS A 3 -1.50 -10.81 -9.41
N GLY A 4 -1.97 -10.63 -10.65
CA GLY A 4 -1.91 -9.36 -11.37
C GLY A 4 -2.83 -8.27 -10.78
N PHE A 5 -4.04 -8.63 -10.33
CA PHE A 5 -4.98 -7.66 -9.77
C PHE A 5 -4.46 -7.04 -8.46
N GLY A 6 -3.82 -7.85 -7.61
CA GLY A 6 -3.19 -7.35 -6.39
C GLY A 6 -2.04 -6.35 -6.66
N ASN A 7 -1.27 -6.58 -7.73
CA ASN A 7 -0.17 -5.71 -8.10
C ASN A 7 -0.65 -4.38 -8.69
N ILE A 8 -1.69 -4.41 -9.53
CA ILE A 8 -2.31 -3.20 -10.10
C ILE A 8 -2.85 -2.30 -8.99
N VAL A 9 -3.55 -2.87 -8.00
CA VAL A 9 -4.07 -2.08 -6.87
C VAL A 9 -2.95 -1.46 -6.05
N ASN A 10 -1.83 -2.17 -5.83
CA ASN A 10 -0.67 -1.59 -5.13
C ASN A 10 -0.07 -0.41 -5.91
N ILE A 11 0.02 -0.51 -7.23
CA ILE A 11 0.53 0.57 -8.09
C ILE A 11 -0.39 1.79 -8.01
N ILE A 12 -1.71 1.59 -8.10
CA ILE A 12 -2.69 2.67 -7.99
C ILE A 12 -2.56 3.38 -6.64
N PHE A 13 -2.53 2.62 -5.53
CA PHE A 13 -2.35 3.19 -4.19
C PHE A 13 -1.04 3.96 -4.04
N ALA A 14 0.05 3.48 -4.64
CA ALA A 14 1.34 4.18 -4.62
C ALA A 14 1.27 5.50 -5.38
N ILE A 15 0.67 5.52 -6.57
CA ILE A 15 0.49 6.74 -7.37
C ILE A 15 -0.41 7.73 -6.62
N THR A 16 -1.56 7.30 -6.09
CA THR A 16 -2.47 8.16 -5.33
C THR A 16 -1.78 8.78 -4.11
N SER A 17 -1.01 7.99 -3.35
CA SER A 17 -0.25 8.49 -2.20
C SER A 17 0.74 9.58 -2.62
N VAL A 18 1.54 9.36 -3.67
CA VAL A 18 2.49 10.35 -4.18
C VAL A 18 1.79 11.61 -4.67
N SER A 19 0.68 11.48 -5.40
CA SER A 19 -0.11 12.62 -5.86
C SER A 19 -0.66 13.45 -4.69
N LEU A 20 -1.19 12.81 -3.64
CA LEU A 20 -1.69 13.50 -2.46
C LEU A 20 -0.56 14.20 -1.68
N PHE A 21 0.63 13.58 -1.60
CA PHE A 21 1.80 14.22 -1.01
C PHE A 21 2.23 15.48 -1.79
N ILE A 22 2.22 15.43 -3.12
CA ILE A 22 2.53 16.58 -3.97
C ILE A 22 1.48 17.68 -3.79
N LEU A 23 0.19 17.33 -3.76
CA LEU A 23 -0.90 18.27 -3.51
C LEU A 23 -0.81 18.92 -2.12
N ALA A 24 -0.50 18.13 -1.09
CA ALA A 24 -0.29 18.63 0.26
C ALA A 24 0.91 19.59 0.33
N TYR A 25 2.02 19.24 -0.33
CA TYR A 25 3.19 20.12 -0.42
C TYR A 25 2.88 21.43 -1.15
N TYR A 26 2.11 21.36 -2.24
CA TYR A 26 1.72 22.54 -3.00
C TYR A 26 0.77 23.46 -2.23
N ALA A 27 -0.20 22.88 -1.51
CA ALA A 27 -1.09 23.63 -0.63
C ALA A 27 -0.32 24.27 0.55
N TYR A 28 0.66 23.56 1.10
CA TYR A 28 1.55 24.10 2.14
C TYR A 28 2.33 25.33 1.65
N ASP A 29 2.93 25.26 0.46
CA ASP A 29 3.68 26.35 -0.15
C ASP A 29 2.81 27.60 -0.42
N ARG A 30 1.52 27.39 -0.71
CA ARG A 30 0.54 28.46 -0.91
C ARG A 30 -0.10 29.00 0.38
N GLY A 31 0.18 28.38 1.53
CA GLY A 31 -0.48 28.70 2.80
C GLY A 31 -1.96 28.31 2.84
N GLU A 32 -2.40 27.42 1.96
CA GLU A 32 -3.74 26.84 1.93
C GLU A 32 -3.86 25.67 2.92
N GLU A 33 -5.09 25.21 3.17
CA GLU A 33 -5.35 24.13 4.12
C GLU A 33 -4.86 22.78 3.56
N TYR A 34 -3.64 22.39 3.95
CA TYR A 34 -2.95 21.20 3.45
C TYR A 34 -3.13 19.96 4.33
N MET A 35 -3.66 20.13 5.55
CA MET A 35 -3.78 19.06 6.55
C MET A 35 -4.66 17.91 6.09
N GLU A 36 -5.76 18.19 5.39
CA GLU A 36 -6.65 17.15 4.87
C GLU A 36 -5.94 16.27 3.83
N ASN A 37 -5.24 16.89 2.87
CA ASN A 37 -4.45 16.18 1.87
C ASN A 37 -3.31 15.36 2.51
N LEU A 38 -2.69 15.90 3.54
CA LEU A 38 -1.61 15.21 4.27
C LEU A 38 -2.13 13.99 5.04
N GLN A 39 -3.29 14.10 5.70
CA GLN A 39 -3.93 12.99 6.40
C GLN A 39 -4.38 11.90 5.42
N LEU A 40 -4.98 12.28 4.28
CA LEU A 40 -5.37 11.36 3.22
C LEU A 40 -4.16 10.64 2.62
N ALA A 41 -3.06 11.36 2.38
CA ALA A 41 -1.79 10.78 1.92
C ALA A 41 -1.21 9.78 2.92
N GLY A 42 -1.20 10.14 4.21
CA GLY A 42 -0.75 9.26 5.29
C GLY A 42 -1.59 7.99 5.39
N LEU A 43 -2.91 8.12 5.35
CA LEU A 43 -3.85 6.99 5.49
C LEU A 43 -3.78 6.03 4.29
N THR A 44 -3.70 6.54 3.06
CA THR A 44 -3.52 5.72 1.86
C THR A 44 -2.18 4.99 1.86
N THR A 45 -1.11 5.64 2.31
CA THR A 45 0.22 5.02 2.45
C THR A 45 0.20 3.90 3.50
N LEU A 46 -0.43 4.14 4.65
CA LEU A 46 -0.56 3.15 5.72
C LEU A 46 -1.33 1.91 5.27
N LEU A 47 -2.43 2.09 4.55
CA LEU A 47 -3.23 0.99 3.99
C LEU A 47 -2.43 0.16 2.98
N LEU A 48 -1.62 0.81 2.13
CA LEU A 48 -0.73 0.13 1.20
C LEU A 48 0.32 -0.72 1.95
N VAL A 49 0.97 -0.15 2.95
CA VAL A 49 1.98 -0.84 3.77
C VAL A 49 1.36 -2.04 4.49
N LEU A 50 0.21 -1.87 5.15
CA LEU A 50 -0.51 -2.94 5.83
C LEU A 50 -0.88 -4.07 4.88
N ARG A 51 -1.40 -3.74 3.69
CA ARG A 51 -1.74 -4.73 2.67
C ARG A 51 -0.53 -5.52 2.18
N VAL A 52 0.58 -4.83 1.90
CA VAL A 52 1.84 -5.47 1.48
C VAL A 52 2.36 -6.38 2.59
N PHE A 53 2.30 -5.94 3.85
CA PHE A 53 2.74 -6.71 5.00
C PHE A 53 1.89 -7.97 5.20
N MET A 54 0.56 -7.85 5.16
CA MET A 54 -0.36 -8.98 5.22
C MET A 54 -0.15 -9.96 4.06
N SER A 55 0.06 -9.44 2.84
CA SER A 55 0.33 -10.28 1.66
C SER A 55 1.64 -11.06 1.80
N LYS A 56 2.69 -10.44 2.38
CA LYS A 56 3.96 -11.13 2.68
C LYS A 56 3.79 -12.20 3.76
N GLN A 57 2.99 -11.93 4.81
CA GLN A 57 2.69 -12.93 5.85
C GLN A 57 1.88 -14.11 5.28
N ALA A 58 0.86 -13.84 4.48
CA ALA A 58 0.07 -14.86 3.80
C ALA A 58 0.94 -15.73 2.87
N ALA A 59 1.84 -15.10 2.10
CA ALA A 59 2.78 -15.81 1.23
C ALA A 59 3.78 -16.70 2.01
N LYS A 60 4.28 -16.24 3.17
CA LYS A 60 5.13 -17.07 4.06
C LYS A 60 4.35 -18.26 4.63
N ARG A 61 3.11 -18.05 5.09
CA ARG A 61 2.24 -19.12 5.61
C ARG A 61 1.95 -20.18 4.55
N ASP A 62 1.72 -19.77 3.31
CA ASP A 62 1.41 -20.68 2.20
C ASP A 62 2.64 -21.49 1.75
N ARG A 63 3.84 -20.89 1.75
CA ARG A 63 5.11 -21.60 1.52
C ARG A 63 5.41 -22.64 2.61
N ASN A 64 5.20 -22.29 3.88
CA ASN A 64 5.39 -23.24 4.98
C ASN A 64 4.40 -24.42 4.89
N ARG A 65 3.17 -24.18 4.41
CA ARG A 65 2.17 -25.24 4.18
C ARG A 65 2.52 -26.16 3.01
N LYS A 66 3.14 -25.64 1.95
CA LYS A 66 3.60 -26.44 0.80
C LYS A 66 4.85 -27.25 1.11
N ASN A 67 5.83 -26.67 1.79
CA ASN A 67 7.08 -27.39 2.13
C ASN A 67 6.88 -28.48 3.20
N GLY A 68 5.84 -28.39 4.04
CA GLY A 68 5.48 -29.44 5.00
C GLY A 68 4.74 -30.67 4.41
N LYS A 69 4.37 -30.64 3.12
CA LYS A 69 3.66 -31.76 2.45
C LYS A 69 4.53 -32.62 1.51
N PHE A 70 5.81 -32.30 1.35
CA PHE A 70 6.78 -33.09 0.55
C PHE A 70 7.76 -33.90 1.40
N GLY A 71 7.50 -34.05 2.71
CA GLY A 71 8.29 -34.83 3.65
C GLY A 71 7.56 -36.06 4.18
N LYS A 72 6.91 -36.82 3.29
CA LYS A 72 6.47 -38.20 3.56
C LYS A 72 6.75 -39.06 2.34
#